data_AF-A0A270BQF2-F1
#
_entry.id   AF-A0A270BQF2-F1
#
_cell.length_a   1.000
_cell.length_b   1.000
_cell.length_c   1.000
_cell.angle_alpha   90.00
_cell.angle_beta   90.00
_cell.angle_gamma   90.00
#
_symmetry.space_group_name_H-M   'P 1'
#
loop_
_entity.id
_entity.type
_entity.pdbx_description
1 polymer ?
#
loop_
_entity_poly.entity_id
_entity_poly.type
_entity_poly.pdbx_seq_one_letter_code
_entity_poly.pdbx_strand_id
1 'polypeptide(L)'
;MTRETETTPAPEQAPGRRDFLGMVTTAGTVTGIAACAIPFVESLQPQDSAAAHLPVDVDISHLAPGQQMVAVWQGKPVFIIRRTPEELASLQNASLSAQLKDANSTAHQQPDYARNWHRSATPEYGVYVGICTHLGCVPSYNPPQGSGPEASGGYGCPCHGSRFDLAGRVQKGAPAPYNLPVPPYAMPSATVIRLGENPKGETFDFSTIEQI
;
A
#
# COMPACT_ATOMS: atom_id res chain seq x y z
N MET A 1 -85.36 -9.53 7.31
CA MET A 1 -84.60 -8.57 8.13
C MET A 1 -83.66 -9.35 9.04
N THR A 2 -82.48 -9.70 8.53
CA THR A 2 -81.36 -10.19 9.35
C THR A 2 -80.54 -8.98 9.75
N ARG A 3 -80.40 -8.77 11.06
CA ARG A 3 -79.75 -7.61 11.68
C ARG A 3 -78.24 -7.74 11.47
N GLU A 4 -77.64 -6.79 10.76
CA GLU A 4 -76.17 -6.69 10.64
C GLU A 4 -75.60 -6.36 12.02
N THR A 5 -74.64 -7.18 12.48
CA THR A 5 -73.90 -6.90 13.70
C THR A 5 -72.70 -6.03 13.34
N GLU A 6 -72.78 -4.76 13.69
CA GLU A 6 -71.68 -3.80 13.53
C GLU A 6 -70.58 -4.12 14.55
N THR A 7 -69.44 -4.62 14.09
CA THR A 7 -68.26 -4.83 14.93
C THR A 7 -67.56 -3.50 15.16
N THR A 8 -67.80 -2.88 16.31
CA THR A 8 -67.03 -1.71 16.76
C THR A 8 -65.59 -2.13 17.11
N PRO A 9 -64.54 -1.51 16.54
CA PRO A 9 -63.16 -1.80 16.95
C PRO A 9 -62.92 -1.28 18.38
N ALA A 10 -62.22 -2.09 19.20
CA ALA A 10 -61.90 -1.72 20.58
C ALA A 10 -61.04 -0.44 20.65
N PRO A 11 -61.18 0.38 21.71
CA PRO A 11 -60.40 1.61 21.84
C PRO A 11 -58.92 1.28 22.08
N GLU A 12 -58.03 1.92 21.33
CA GLU A 12 -56.59 1.84 21.50
C GLU A 12 -56.21 2.38 22.90
N GLN A 13 -55.76 1.50 23.79
CA GLN A 13 -55.37 1.86 25.16
C GLN A 13 -54.07 2.68 25.13
N ALA A 14 -54.06 3.84 25.77
CA ALA A 14 -52.84 4.64 25.93
C ALA A 14 -51.79 3.86 26.75
N PRO A 15 -50.50 3.92 26.38
CA PRO A 15 -49.46 3.11 27.01
C PRO A 15 -49.37 3.38 28.51
N GLY A 16 -49.41 2.30 29.30
CA GLY A 16 -49.41 2.37 30.75
C GLY A 16 -48.03 2.64 31.35
N ARG A 17 -47.95 2.87 32.67
CA ARG A 17 -46.67 3.09 33.39
C ARG A 17 -45.65 1.97 33.18
N ARG A 18 -46.10 0.73 32.97
CA ARG A 18 -45.25 -0.44 32.71
C ARG A 18 -44.66 -0.41 31.31
N ASP A 19 -45.45 0.03 30.32
CA ASP A 19 -45.00 0.18 28.94
C ASP A 19 -43.98 1.31 28.84
N PHE A 20 -44.21 2.43 29.55
CA PHE A 20 -43.25 3.52 29.67
C PHE A 20 -41.92 3.05 30.29
N LEU A 21 -41.98 2.30 31.41
CA LEU A 21 -40.77 1.77 32.05
C LEU A 21 -40.03 0.77 31.14
N GLY A 22 -40.75 -0.09 30.43
CA GLY A 22 -40.18 -1.02 29.45
C GLY A 22 -39.45 -0.27 28.33
N MET A 23 -40.10 0.75 27.75
CA MET A 23 -39.51 1.59 26.71
C MET A 23 -38.23 2.28 27.18
N VAL A 24 -38.24 2.91 28.36
CA VAL A 24 -37.05 3.60 28.91
C VAL A 24 -35.92 2.61 29.22
N THR A 25 -36.25 1.44 29.78
CA THR A 25 -35.25 0.39 30.08
C THR A 25 -34.60 -0.14 28.81
N THR A 26 -35.39 -0.41 27.78
CA THR A 26 -34.87 -0.86 26.48
C THR A 26 -34.01 0.23 25.85
N ALA A 27 -34.49 1.49 25.82
CA ALA A 27 -33.74 2.58 25.23
C ALA A 27 -32.40 2.82 25.97
N GLY A 28 -32.41 2.79 27.30
CA GLY A 28 -31.22 2.91 28.14
C GLY A 28 -30.23 1.77 27.92
N THR A 29 -30.72 0.52 27.81
CA THR A 29 -29.88 -0.65 27.55
C THR A 29 -29.20 -0.56 26.18
N VAL A 30 -29.96 -0.23 25.13
CA VAL A 30 -29.41 -0.06 23.77
C VAL A 30 -28.38 1.05 23.75
N THR A 31 -28.66 2.18 24.40
CA THR A 31 -27.73 3.31 24.49
C THR A 31 -26.45 2.93 25.24
N GLY A 32 -26.57 2.22 26.37
CA GLY A 32 -25.41 1.74 27.13
C GLY A 32 -24.54 0.77 26.34
N ILE A 33 -25.14 -0.13 25.57
CA ILE A 33 -24.39 -1.03 24.67
C ILE A 33 -23.63 -0.23 23.61
N ALA A 34 -24.28 0.73 22.95
CA ALA A 34 -23.63 1.57 21.95
C ALA A 34 -22.48 2.39 22.55
N ALA A 35 -22.69 2.97 23.74
CA ALA A 35 -21.69 3.77 24.45
C ALA A 35 -20.44 2.98 24.84
N CYS A 36 -20.52 1.65 25.00
CA CYS A 36 -19.36 0.80 25.25
C CYS A 36 -18.77 0.22 23.96
N ALA A 37 -19.61 -0.21 23.02
CA ALA A 37 -19.17 -0.90 21.80
C ALA A 37 -18.46 0.03 20.82
N ILE A 38 -18.94 1.27 20.64
CA ILE A 38 -18.34 2.24 19.72
C ILE A 38 -16.89 2.57 20.11
N PRO A 39 -16.58 3.07 21.33
CA PRO A 39 -15.20 3.37 21.69
C PRO A 39 -14.31 2.13 21.74
N PHE A 40 -14.88 0.95 22.02
CA PHE A 40 -14.13 -0.30 21.93
C PHE A 40 -13.69 -0.59 20.48
N VAL A 41 -14.59 -0.46 19.50
CA VAL A 41 -14.24 -0.63 18.08
C VAL A 41 -13.26 0.45 17.61
N GLU A 42 -13.47 1.71 18.02
CA GLU A 42 -12.54 2.81 17.71
C GLU A 42 -11.15 2.57 18.32
N SER A 43 -11.07 1.94 19.51
CA SER A 43 -9.80 1.60 20.12
C SER A 43 -8.97 0.57 19.34
N LEU A 44 -9.60 -0.17 18.41
CA LEU A 44 -8.92 -1.11 17.52
C LEU A 44 -8.36 -0.41 16.26
N GLN A 45 -8.73 0.84 16.00
CA GLN A 45 -8.19 1.60 14.87
C GLN A 45 -6.72 1.97 15.13
N PRO A 46 -5.89 1.97 14.07
CA PRO A 46 -4.49 2.36 14.19
C PRO A 46 -4.39 3.81 14.71
N GLN A 47 -3.50 4.03 15.66
CA GLN A 47 -3.28 5.36 16.23
C GLN A 47 -2.46 6.20 15.24
N ASP A 48 -3.07 7.26 14.72
CA ASP A 48 -2.41 8.20 13.82
C ASP A 48 -1.46 9.09 14.61
N SER A 49 -0.18 8.70 14.69
CA SER A 49 0.85 9.56 15.26
C SER A 49 1.36 10.51 14.17
N ALA A 50 1.30 11.82 14.41
CA ALA A 50 1.82 12.82 13.46
C ALA A 50 3.29 12.56 13.06
N ALA A 51 4.06 11.90 13.95
CA ALA A 51 5.43 11.47 13.70
C ALA A 51 5.53 10.35 12.63
N ALA A 52 4.52 9.50 12.46
CA ALA A 52 4.52 8.43 11.47
C ALA A 52 4.56 8.98 10.04
N HIS A 53 4.04 10.19 9.80
CA HIS A 53 3.94 10.78 8.46
C HIS A 53 5.09 11.73 8.11
N LEU A 54 6.06 11.92 9.01
CA LEU A 54 7.17 12.83 8.73
C LEU A 54 8.10 12.26 7.65
N PRO A 55 8.65 13.13 6.79
CA PRO A 55 9.69 12.71 5.86
C PRO A 55 10.92 12.19 6.60
N VAL A 56 11.59 11.20 5.99
CA VAL A 56 12.80 10.58 6.54
C VAL A 56 13.94 10.78 5.54
N ASP A 57 15.02 11.41 6.00
CA ASP A 57 16.26 11.55 5.23
C ASP A 57 17.12 10.30 5.38
N VAL A 58 17.49 9.71 4.25
CA VAL A 58 18.36 8.54 4.16
C VAL A 58 19.64 8.92 3.44
N ASP A 59 20.77 8.80 4.13
CA ASP A 59 22.09 8.99 3.53
C ASP A 59 22.49 7.76 2.70
N ILE A 60 22.75 7.99 1.42
CA ILE A 60 23.13 6.97 0.44
C ILE A 60 24.59 7.13 -0.02
N SER A 61 25.37 7.99 0.64
CA SER A 61 26.78 8.26 0.30
C SER A 61 27.65 7.00 0.28
N HIS A 62 27.35 6.03 1.15
CA HIS A 62 28.07 4.77 1.28
C HIS A 62 27.52 3.63 0.42
N LEU A 63 26.45 3.86 -0.36
CA LEU A 63 25.84 2.82 -1.18
C LEU A 63 26.65 2.61 -2.48
N ALA A 64 27.30 1.45 -2.60
CA ALA A 64 28.06 1.12 -3.81
C ALA A 64 27.14 0.65 -4.95
N PRO A 65 27.55 0.80 -6.22
CA PRO A 65 26.81 0.23 -7.35
C PRO A 65 26.59 -1.29 -7.20
N GLY A 66 25.39 -1.77 -7.53
CA GLY A 66 24.93 -3.15 -7.36
C GLY A 66 24.48 -3.50 -5.94
N GLN A 67 24.66 -2.58 -4.97
CA GLN A 67 24.21 -2.79 -3.60
C GLN A 67 22.82 -2.22 -3.35
N GLN A 68 22.13 -2.89 -2.43
CA GLN A 68 20.88 -2.44 -1.85
C GLN A 68 21.03 -2.21 -0.36
N MET A 69 20.38 -1.17 0.15
CA MET A 69 20.07 -0.99 1.56
C MET A 69 18.56 -0.97 1.78
N VAL A 70 18.15 -1.14 3.04
CA VAL A 70 16.74 -1.05 3.45
C VAL A 70 16.61 0.06 4.48
N ALA A 71 15.78 1.05 4.17
CA ALA A 71 15.34 2.08 5.10
C ALA A 71 13.93 1.76 5.61
N VAL A 72 13.49 2.45 6.67
CA VAL A 72 12.13 2.32 7.19
C VAL A 72 11.41 3.67 7.04
N TRP A 73 10.22 3.64 6.44
CA TRP A 73 9.34 4.80 6.31
C TRP A 73 7.90 4.37 6.58
N GLN A 74 7.19 5.08 7.47
CA GLN A 74 5.82 4.72 7.90
C GLN A 74 5.68 3.25 8.37
N GLY A 75 6.73 2.71 9.02
CA GLY A 75 6.78 1.31 9.45
C GLY A 75 6.93 0.29 8.30
N LYS A 76 7.09 0.76 7.06
CA LYS A 76 7.28 -0.08 5.87
C LYS A 76 8.77 -0.14 5.49
N PRO A 77 9.30 -1.31 5.09
CA PRO A 77 10.64 -1.41 4.54
C PRO A 77 10.66 -0.74 3.15
N VAL A 78 11.64 0.13 2.92
CA VAL A 78 11.90 0.76 1.63
C VAL A 78 13.26 0.28 1.13
N PHE A 79 13.24 -0.42 0.00
CA PHE A 79 14.44 -0.83 -0.71
C PHE A 79 15.01 0.37 -1.46
N ILE A 80 16.30 0.63 -1.24
CA ILE A 80 17.07 1.63 -1.97
C ILE A 80 18.24 0.89 -2.61
N ILE A 81 18.23 0.78 -3.93
CA ILE A 81 19.27 0.12 -4.71
C ILE A 81 19.98 1.13 -5.58
N ARG A 82 21.31 1.06 -5.62
CA ARG A 82 22.13 1.81 -6.56
C ARG A 82 22.50 0.89 -7.72
N ARG A 83 21.86 1.06 -8.87
CA ARG A 83 22.01 0.17 -10.02
C ARG A 83 23.31 0.43 -10.78
N THR A 84 23.93 -0.63 -11.30
CA THR A 84 25.08 -0.51 -12.19
C THR A 84 24.64 -0.15 -13.63
N PRO A 85 25.56 0.33 -14.49
CA PRO A 85 25.25 0.56 -15.90
C PRO A 85 24.75 -0.69 -16.62
N GLU A 86 25.28 -1.87 -16.29
CA GLU A 86 24.87 -3.16 -16.86
C GLU A 86 23.45 -3.54 -16.43
N GLU A 87 23.12 -3.32 -15.16
CA GLU A 87 21.76 -3.52 -14.63
C GLU A 87 20.76 -2.58 -15.32
N LEU A 88 21.13 -1.31 -15.55
CA LEU A 88 20.30 -0.36 -16.28
C LEU A 88 20.07 -0.77 -17.74
N ALA A 89 21.12 -1.24 -18.41
CA ALA A 89 21.01 -1.77 -19.76
C ALA A 89 20.09 -3.01 -19.80
N SER A 90 20.16 -3.88 -18.79
CA SER A 90 19.28 -5.06 -18.69
C SER A 90 17.80 -4.69 -18.57
N LEU A 91 17.47 -3.60 -17.85
CA LEU A 91 16.09 -3.15 -17.66
C LEU A 91 15.43 -2.65 -18.95
N GLN A 92 16.21 -2.25 -19.94
CA GLN A 92 15.75 -1.84 -21.27
C GLN A 92 15.68 -3.00 -22.27
N ASN A 93 16.06 -4.22 -21.85
CA ASN A 93 15.98 -5.39 -22.71
C ASN A 93 14.52 -5.71 -23.07
N ALA A 94 14.25 -5.86 -24.36
CA ALA A 94 12.92 -6.21 -24.87
C ALA A 94 12.45 -7.60 -24.39
N SER A 95 13.36 -8.57 -24.23
CA SER A 95 13.03 -9.91 -23.75
C SER A 95 12.54 -9.88 -22.30
N LEU A 96 13.21 -9.10 -21.44
CA LEU A 96 12.78 -8.88 -20.05
C LEU A 96 11.43 -8.18 -20.03
N SER A 97 11.27 -7.10 -20.81
CA SER A 97 10.03 -6.33 -20.88
C SER A 97 8.83 -7.20 -21.30
N ALA A 98 9.03 -8.14 -22.22
CA ALA A 98 7.99 -9.07 -22.66
C ALA A 98 7.53 -10.06 -21.55
N GLN A 99 8.34 -10.28 -20.52
CA GLN A 99 8.04 -11.16 -19.38
C GLN A 99 7.32 -10.44 -18.24
N LEU A 100 7.14 -9.12 -18.29
CA LEU A 100 6.53 -8.34 -17.22
C LEU A 100 5.01 -8.24 -17.38
N LYS A 101 4.28 -8.30 -16.27
CA LYS A 101 2.82 -8.13 -16.25
C LYS A 101 2.44 -6.67 -16.52
N ASP A 102 3.18 -5.73 -15.93
CA ASP A 102 3.02 -4.29 -16.14
C ASP A 102 4.39 -3.63 -16.42
N ALA A 103 4.87 -3.80 -17.66
CA ALA A 103 6.18 -3.30 -18.09
C ALA A 103 6.27 -1.77 -18.10
N ASN A 104 5.15 -1.10 -18.42
CA ASN A 104 5.05 0.34 -18.60
C ASN A 104 4.60 1.08 -17.33
N SER A 105 4.38 0.36 -16.24
CA SER A 105 3.92 0.92 -14.96
C SER A 105 2.60 1.70 -15.12
N THR A 106 1.63 1.07 -15.77
CA THR A 106 0.29 1.66 -15.98
C THR A 106 -0.55 1.60 -14.71
N ALA A 107 -0.37 0.57 -13.87
CA ALA A 107 -1.07 0.50 -12.59
C ALA A 107 -0.62 1.64 -11.67
N HIS A 108 -1.54 2.16 -10.86
CA HIS A 108 -1.26 3.25 -9.92
C HIS A 108 -0.51 2.74 -8.70
N GLN A 109 0.80 2.55 -8.88
CA GLN A 109 1.75 2.05 -7.87
C GLN A 109 2.96 2.98 -7.69
N GLN A 110 3.05 4.05 -8.47
CA GLN A 110 4.16 4.99 -8.45
C GLN A 110 3.67 6.40 -8.82
N PRO A 111 4.36 7.44 -8.33
CA PRO A 111 4.12 8.81 -8.76
C PRO A 111 4.43 9.01 -10.25
N ASP A 112 3.92 10.09 -10.83
CA ASP A 112 4.09 10.40 -12.25
C ASP A 112 5.57 10.58 -12.63
N TYR A 113 6.38 11.20 -11.77
CA TYR A 113 7.83 11.33 -11.99
C TYR A 113 8.57 9.98 -12.06
N ALA A 114 7.97 8.90 -11.56
CA ALA A 114 8.50 7.54 -11.61
C ALA A 114 7.74 6.65 -12.61
N ARG A 115 6.81 7.18 -13.42
CA ARG A 115 6.17 6.45 -14.51
C ARG A 115 7.08 6.44 -15.76
N ASN A 116 8.19 5.73 -15.64
CA ASN A 116 9.21 5.57 -16.67
C ASN A 116 9.79 4.13 -16.63
N TRP A 117 10.65 3.79 -17.59
CA TRP A 117 11.18 2.41 -17.72
C TRP A 117 12.02 1.96 -16.50
N HIS A 118 12.59 2.89 -15.73
CA HIS A 118 13.43 2.63 -14.56
C HIS A 118 12.70 2.83 -13.22
N ARG A 119 11.42 3.20 -13.23
CA ARG A 119 10.54 3.38 -12.06
C ARG A 119 11.13 4.20 -10.91
N SER A 120 11.73 5.33 -11.23
CA SER A 120 12.45 6.18 -10.26
C SER A 120 12.65 7.59 -10.80
N ALA A 121 12.95 8.54 -9.92
CA ALA A 121 13.30 9.92 -10.29
C ALA A 121 14.63 9.98 -11.08
N THR A 122 15.59 9.11 -10.75
CA THR A 122 16.87 8.99 -11.46
C THR A 122 17.13 7.53 -11.82
N PRO A 123 17.68 7.22 -13.01
CA PRO A 123 17.96 5.83 -13.39
C PRO A 123 18.92 5.12 -12.44
N GLU A 124 19.87 5.79 -11.80
CA GLU A 124 20.82 5.11 -10.91
C GLU A 124 20.16 4.54 -9.64
N TYR A 125 19.24 5.28 -9.02
CA TYR A 125 18.65 4.91 -7.72
C TYR A 125 17.22 4.37 -7.85
N GLY A 126 17.03 3.08 -7.59
CA GLY A 126 15.71 2.47 -7.44
C GLY A 126 15.21 2.62 -6.01
N VAL A 127 13.96 3.05 -5.82
CA VAL A 127 13.35 3.26 -4.51
C VAL A 127 11.96 2.61 -4.48
N TYR A 128 11.81 1.55 -3.70
CA TYR A 128 10.57 0.75 -3.69
C TYR A 128 10.14 0.41 -2.27
N VAL A 129 8.84 0.47 -1.99
CA VAL A 129 8.28 -0.14 -0.78
C VAL A 129 8.39 -1.65 -0.94
N GLY A 130 9.22 -2.27 -0.11
CA GLY A 130 9.60 -3.69 -0.12
C GLY A 130 8.51 -4.61 0.42
N ILE A 131 7.26 -4.34 0.08
CA ILE A 131 6.10 -5.12 0.50
C ILE A 131 5.50 -5.72 -0.76
N CYS A 132 5.53 -7.05 -0.87
CA CYS A 132 4.95 -7.77 -1.99
C CYS A 132 3.47 -7.45 -2.09
N THR A 133 3.06 -6.98 -3.27
CA THR A 133 1.69 -6.59 -3.56
C THR A 133 0.71 -7.76 -3.61
N HIS A 134 1.13 -9.00 -3.34
CA HIS A 134 0.24 -10.15 -3.17
C HIS A 134 -0.42 -10.20 -1.78
N LEU A 135 0.35 -10.40 -0.71
CA LEU A 135 -0.17 -10.54 0.66
C LEU A 135 0.79 -9.95 1.69
N GLY A 136 1.65 -9.01 1.29
CA GLY A 136 2.43 -8.21 2.22
C GLY A 136 3.78 -8.75 2.68
N CYS A 137 4.20 -9.95 2.26
CA CYS A 137 5.54 -10.46 2.57
C CYS A 137 6.65 -9.56 1.99
N VAL A 138 7.81 -9.52 2.65
CA VAL A 138 8.98 -8.78 2.16
C VAL A 138 9.75 -9.62 1.12
N PRO A 139 9.88 -9.19 -0.15
CA PRO A 139 10.68 -9.90 -1.14
C PRO A 139 12.18 -9.86 -0.81
N SER A 140 12.90 -10.94 -1.10
CA SER A 140 14.35 -10.99 -0.98
C SER A 140 15.01 -10.40 -2.22
N TYR A 141 16.08 -9.62 -2.02
CA TYR A 141 16.93 -9.14 -3.11
C TYR A 141 17.76 -10.28 -3.68
N ASN A 142 17.66 -10.49 -5.00
CA ASN A 142 18.42 -11.47 -5.75
C ASN A 142 19.32 -10.72 -6.73
N PRO A 143 20.60 -10.50 -6.42
CA PRO A 143 21.49 -9.80 -7.31
C PRO A 143 21.67 -10.57 -8.64
N PRO A 144 21.99 -9.88 -9.74
CA PRO A 144 22.39 -10.52 -10.99
C PRO A 144 23.44 -11.62 -10.76
N GLN A 145 23.24 -12.80 -11.37
CA GLN A 145 24.25 -13.86 -11.37
C GLN A 145 24.84 -14.01 -12.78
N GLY A 146 26.12 -13.67 -12.93
CA GLY A 146 26.83 -13.68 -14.22
C GLY A 146 27.02 -12.27 -14.81
N SER A 147 27.49 -12.22 -16.06
CA SER A 147 27.76 -10.97 -16.78
C SER A 147 26.91 -10.88 -18.06
N GLY A 148 26.51 -9.66 -18.42
CA GLY A 148 25.72 -9.36 -19.61
C GLY A 148 24.20 -9.21 -19.36
N PRO A 149 23.44 -8.80 -20.39
CA PRO A 149 22.04 -8.38 -20.24
C PRO A 149 21.05 -9.50 -19.86
N GLU A 150 21.48 -10.76 -20.00
CA GLU A 150 20.70 -11.96 -19.69
C GLU A 150 20.69 -12.28 -18.18
N ALA A 151 21.71 -11.82 -17.44
CA ALA A 151 21.82 -11.95 -15.99
C ALA A 151 20.92 -10.91 -15.30
N SER A 152 19.61 -11.08 -15.40
CA SER A 152 18.65 -10.17 -14.75
C SER A 152 18.53 -10.50 -13.26
N GLY A 153 18.98 -9.57 -12.41
CA GLY A 153 18.68 -9.59 -10.98
C GLY A 153 17.22 -9.20 -10.71
N GLY A 154 16.87 -9.04 -9.44
CA GLY A 154 15.56 -8.52 -9.03
C GLY A 154 15.16 -8.95 -7.64
N TYR A 155 13.89 -9.31 -7.48
CA TYR A 155 13.31 -9.67 -6.19
C TYR A 155 12.50 -10.96 -6.28
N GLY A 156 12.67 -11.82 -5.28
CA GLY A 156 11.88 -13.05 -5.11
C GLY A 156 11.09 -13.02 -3.82
N CYS A 157 9.77 -13.15 -3.88
CA CYS A 157 8.91 -13.26 -2.71
C CYS A 157 8.73 -14.75 -2.33
N PRO A 158 9.25 -15.19 -1.17
CA PRO A 158 9.30 -16.61 -0.82
C PRO A 158 7.92 -17.19 -0.45
N CYS A 159 6.93 -16.36 -0.13
CA CYS A 159 5.64 -16.81 0.37
C CYS A 159 4.81 -17.56 -0.69
N HIS A 160 4.76 -17.02 -1.92
CA HIS A 160 3.93 -17.58 -3.00
C HIS A 160 4.63 -17.51 -4.38
N GLY A 161 5.94 -17.27 -4.40
CA GLY A 161 6.75 -17.32 -5.62
C GLY A 161 6.60 -16.13 -6.57
N SER A 162 6.08 -14.98 -6.10
CA SER A 162 6.06 -13.77 -6.94
C SER A 162 7.48 -13.27 -7.19
N ARG A 163 7.77 -12.88 -8.44
CA ARG A 163 9.08 -12.37 -8.87
C ARG A 163 8.95 -10.99 -9.47
N PHE A 164 9.96 -10.15 -9.22
CA PHE A 164 10.06 -8.80 -9.73
C PHE A 164 11.45 -8.58 -10.32
N ASP A 165 11.58 -7.69 -11.31
CA ASP A 165 12.88 -7.25 -11.81
C ASP A 165 13.52 -6.18 -10.89
N LEU A 166 14.71 -5.66 -11.26
CA LEU A 166 15.41 -4.60 -10.51
C LEU A 166 14.70 -3.22 -10.54
N ALA A 167 13.69 -3.06 -11.41
CA ALA A 167 12.79 -1.90 -11.38
C ALA A 167 11.56 -2.13 -10.47
N GLY A 168 11.49 -3.29 -9.79
CA GLY A 168 10.34 -3.68 -8.99
C GLY A 168 9.11 -4.06 -9.82
N ARG A 169 9.27 -4.35 -11.12
CA ARG A 169 8.16 -4.73 -12.01
C ARG A 169 7.87 -6.21 -11.89
N VAL A 170 6.60 -6.57 -11.71
CA VAL A 170 6.17 -7.95 -11.50
C VAL A 170 6.19 -8.77 -12.79
N GLN A 171 6.63 -10.02 -12.71
CA GLN A 171 6.64 -10.95 -13.84
C GLN A 171 5.23 -11.50 -14.15
N LYS A 172 4.99 -11.86 -15.42
CA LYS A 172 3.78 -12.57 -15.86
C LYS A 172 3.67 -13.91 -15.13
N GLY A 173 2.44 -14.30 -14.81
CA GLY A 173 2.16 -15.54 -14.08
C GLY A 173 2.41 -15.49 -12.57
N ALA A 174 3.02 -14.42 -12.05
CA ALA A 174 3.15 -14.22 -10.61
C ALA A 174 1.77 -13.94 -9.95
N PRO A 175 1.52 -14.46 -8.72
CA PRO A 175 0.33 -14.14 -7.94
C PRO A 175 0.17 -12.65 -7.61
N ALA A 176 1.28 -11.94 -7.38
CA ALA A 176 1.26 -10.49 -7.18
C ALA A 176 0.61 -9.78 -8.38
N PRO A 177 -0.45 -8.97 -8.17
CA PRO A 177 -1.13 -8.29 -9.27
C PRO A 177 -0.37 -7.06 -9.75
N TYR A 178 0.44 -6.44 -8.89
CA TYR A 178 1.03 -5.13 -9.13
C TYR A 178 2.54 -5.09 -8.96
N ASN A 179 3.19 -4.11 -9.59
CA ASN A 179 4.60 -3.79 -9.36
C ASN A 179 4.81 -3.36 -7.90
N LEU A 180 6.05 -3.49 -7.37
CA LEU A 180 6.37 -2.96 -6.04
C LEU A 180 6.12 -1.45 -6.00
N PRO A 181 5.40 -0.93 -4.98
CA PRO A 181 5.07 0.49 -4.94
C PRO A 181 6.32 1.36 -4.87
N VAL A 182 6.31 2.53 -5.52
CA VAL A 182 7.34 3.57 -5.33
C VAL A 182 6.77 4.58 -4.34
N PRO A 183 7.44 4.84 -3.19
CA PRO A 183 6.97 5.85 -2.25
C PRO A 183 7.14 7.26 -2.84
N PRO A 184 6.43 8.29 -2.33
CA PRO A 184 6.80 9.67 -2.58
C PRO A 184 8.20 9.92 -2.00
N TYR A 185 9.11 10.46 -2.80
CA TYR A 185 10.44 10.82 -2.35
C TYR A 185 11.05 11.93 -3.20
N ALA A 186 11.96 12.69 -2.58
CA ALA A 186 12.77 13.70 -3.23
C ALA A 186 14.27 13.40 -3.01
N MET A 187 15.13 14.04 -3.80
CA MET A 187 16.58 14.00 -3.60
C MET A 187 17.08 15.42 -3.31
N PRO A 188 17.11 15.85 -2.04
CA PRO A 188 17.61 17.18 -1.67
C PRO A 188 19.08 17.41 -2.05
N SER A 189 19.87 16.34 -2.15
CA SER A 189 21.24 16.34 -2.64
C SER A 189 21.53 15.04 -3.40
N ALA A 190 22.71 14.94 -4.02
CA ALA A 190 23.13 13.72 -4.72
C ALA A 190 23.32 12.49 -3.80
N THR A 191 23.42 12.70 -2.48
CA THR A 191 23.69 11.63 -1.51
C THR A 191 22.59 11.47 -0.47
N VAL A 192 21.45 12.15 -0.61
CA VAL A 192 20.33 12.04 0.33
C VAL A 192 19.05 11.78 -0.42
N ILE A 193 18.33 10.73 -0.01
CA ILE A 193 16.96 10.44 -0.43
C ILE A 193 16.04 10.79 0.73
N ARG A 194 15.08 11.69 0.50
CA ARG A 194 14.03 12.04 1.45
C ARG A 194 12.77 11.27 1.13
N LEU A 195 12.46 10.25 1.93
CA LEU A 195 11.23 9.45 1.82
C LEU A 195 10.06 10.23 2.45
N GLY A 196 8.87 10.15 1.85
CA GLY A 196 7.66 10.81 2.35
C GLY A 196 7.44 12.23 1.85
N GLU A 197 8.32 12.77 0.99
CA GLU A 197 8.18 14.12 0.41
C GLU A 197 8.24 14.03 -1.12
N ASN A 198 7.29 14.62 -1.83
CA ASN A 198 7.31 14.67 -3.28
C ASN A 198 8.30 15.72 -3.80
N PRO A 199 8.87 15.55 -5.00
CA PRO A 199 9.59 16.62 -5.69
C PRO A 199 8.71 17.87 -5.87
N LYS A 200 9.35 19.04 -6.01
CA LYS A 200 8.63 20.30 -6.21
C LYS A 200 7.72 20.22 -7.45
N GLY A 201 6.43 20.49 -7.26
CA GLY A 201 5.42 20.48 -8.32
C GLY A 201 4.66 19.17 -8.46
N GLU A 202 5.04 18.12 -7.73
CA GLU A 202 4.40 16.80 -7.75
C GLU A 202 3.48 16.62 -6.54
N THR A 203 2.35 15.92 -6.73
CA THR A 203 1.33 15.72 -5.68
C THR A 203 0.85 14.28 -5.64
N PHE A 204 1.73 13.35 -5.31
CA PHE A 204 1.38 11.94 -5.15
C PHE A 204 1.13 11.58 -3.69
N ASP A 205 -0.01 10.96 -3.43
CA ASP A 205 -0.34 10.39 -2.13
C ASP A 205 -0.24 8.86 -2.18
N PHE A 206 0.66 8.30 -1.37
CA PHE A 206 0.88 6.87 -1.29
C PHE A 206 -0.34 6.08 -0.81
N SER A 207 -1.26 6.70 -0.06
CA SER A 207 -2.49 6.05 0.40
C SER A 207 -3.43 5.69 -0.76
N THR A 208 -3.25 6.33 -1.92
CA THR A 208 -4.14 6.18 -3.09
C THR A 208 -3.75 5.05 -4.03
N ILE A 209 -2.61 4.36 -3.80
CA ILE A 209 -2.17 3.28 -4.68
C ILE A 209 -3.19 2.14 -4.73
N GLU A 210 -3.20 1.41 -5.86
CA GLU A 210 -4.06 0.23 -5.98
C GLU A 210 -3.71 -0.82 -4.93
N GLN A 211 -4.74 -1.34 -4.25
CA GLN A 211 -4.65 -2.41 -3.26
C GLN A 211 -5.40 -3.65 -3.79
N ILE A 212 -5.09 -4.83 -3.24
CA ILE A 212 -5.89 -6.04 -3.44
C ILE A 212 -7.17 -5.98 -2.61
#